data_AF-A0A1I7SEN4-F1
#
_entry.id   AF-A0A1I7SEN4-F1
#
_cell.length_a   1.000
_cell.length_b   1.000
_cell.length_c   1.000
_cell.angle_alpha   90.00
_cell.angle_beta   90.00
_cell.angle_gamma   90.00
#
_symmetry.space_group_name_H-M   'P 1'
#
loop_
_entity.id
_entity.type
_entity.pdbx_description
1 polymer ?
#
loop_
_entity_poly.entity_id
_entity_poly.type
_entity_poly.pdbx_seq_one_letter_code
_entity_poly.pdbx_strand_id
1 'polypeptide(L)'
;MLYHFGKGWKAAQSFRDLNELFGQCRERLARFKSNDTSLQDKPGRGRPSDLDDQALLAAVKDDESLPTRMQSTIIRHLKKLGKVWKLAGWVAHELSDNNKADRAI
;
A
#
# COMPACT_ATOMS: atom_id res chain seq x y z
N MET A 1 -11.56 -14.44 23.55
CA MET A 1 -12.04 -13.32 24.40
C MET A 1 -13.42 -12.83 23.98
N LEU A 2 -13.61 -12.37 22.73
CA LEU A 2 -14.91 -11.85 22.24
C LEU A 2 -16.07 -12.84 22.47
N TYR A 3 -15.85 -14.12 22.16
CA TYR A 3 -16.82 -15.19 22.38
C TYR A 3 -17.32 -15.25 23.84
N HIS A 4 -16.40 -15.30 24.81
CA HIS A 4 -16.76 -15.37 26.23
C HIS A 4 -17.42 -14.07 26.73
N PHE A 5 -17.01 -12.92 26.19
CA PHE A 5 -17.66 -11.64 26.48
C PHE A 5 -19.14 -11.66 26.05
N GLY A 6 -19.45 -12.16 24.85
CA GLY A 6 -20.83 -12.34 24.39
C GLY A 6 -21.62 -13.36 25.22
N LYS A 7 -20.94 -14.30 25.87
CA LYS A 7 -21.53 -15.26 26.83
C LYS A 7 -21.67 -14.70 28.26
N GLY A 8 -21.30 -13.44 28.51
CA GLY A 8 -21.41 -12.80 29.82
C GLY A 8 -20.37 -13.27 30.85
N TRP A 9 -19.28 -13.90 30.40
CA TRP A 9 -18.22 -14.33 31.31
C TRP A 9 -17.45 -13.14 31.87
N LYS A 10 -16.95 -13.28 33.11
CA LYS A 10 -16.06 -12.27 33.69
C LYS A 10 -14.73 -12.26 32.94
N ALA A 11 -14.20 -11.07 32.70
CA ALA A 11 -12.94 -10.88 31.99
C ALA A 11 -11.76 -11.69 32.59
N ALA A 12 -11.76 -11.87 33.92
CA ALA A 12 -10.75 -12.67 34.61
C ALA A 12 -10.88 -14.18 34.36
N GLN A 13 -12.10 -14.71 34.17
CA GLN A 13 -12.32 -16.13 33.86
C GLN A 13 -11.89 -16.43 32.43
N SER A 14 -12.34 -15.60 31.47
CA SER A 14 -11.92 -15.70 30.07
C SER A 14 -10.41 -15.53 29.89
N PHE A 15 -9.79 -14.65 30.70
CA PHE A 15 -8.34 -14.48 30.69
C PHE A 15 -7.61 -15.73 31.14
N ARG A 16 -8.03 -16.39 32.23
CA ARG A 16 -7.36 -17.61 32.72
C ARG A 16 -7.42 -18.72 31.69
N ASP A 17 -8.63 -19.00 31.18
CA ASP A 17 -8.88 -20.03 30.17
C ASP A 17 -8.05 -19.80 28.89
N LEU A 18 -8.05 -18.57 28.37
CA LEU A 18 -7.30 -18.25 27.17
C LEU A 18 -5.79 -18.13 27.40
N ASN A 19 -5.36 -17.71 28.59
CA ASN A 19 -3.94 -17.64 28.92
C ASN A 19 -3.35 -19.04 29.16
N GLU A 20 -4.16 -19.97 29.67
CA GLU A 20 -3.83 -21.39 29.74
C GLU A 20 -3.69 -22.01 28.34
N LEU A 21 -4.59 -21.67 27.42
CA LEU A 21 -4.56 -22.18 26.03
C LEU A 21 -3.48 -21.53 25.15
N PHE A 22 -3.23 -20.22 25.27
CA PHE A 22 -2.48 -19.43 24.27
C PHE A 22 -1.34 -18.57 24.86
N GLY A 23 -1.13 -18.56 26.18
CA GLY A 23 0.04 -17.97 26.83
C GLY A 23 0.10 -16.43 26.92
N GLN A 24 -0.64 -15.66 26.12
CA GLN A 24 -0.57 -14.19 26.12
C GLN A 24 -1.89 -13.50 25.72
N CYS A 25 -2.69 -13.08 26.72
CA CYS A 25 -3.97 -12.38 26.49
C CYS A 25 -4.04 -10.93 27.03
N ARG A 26 -2.93 -10.39 27.54
CA ARG A 26 -2.94 -9.11 28.29
C ARG A 26 -3.29 -7.91 27.42
N GLU A 27 -2.66 -7.77 26.25
CA GLU A 27 -2.93 -6.64 25.34
C GLU A 27 -4.38 -6.69 24.84
N ARG A 28 -4.87 -7.89 24.51
CA ARG A 28 -6.26 -8.10 24.08
C ARG A 28 -7.23 -7.65 25.16
N LEU A 29 -6.98 -8.00 26.43
CA LEU A 29 -7.82 -7.58 27.56
C LEU A 29 -7.85 -6.04 27.70
N ALA A 30 -6.72 -5.37 27.50
CA ALA A 30 -6.66 -3.91 27.54
C ALA A 30 -7.53 -3.27 26.45
N ARG A 31 -7.51 -3.80 25.22
CA ARG A 31 -8.38 -3.34 24.12
C ARG A 31 -9.86 -3.56 24.43
N PHE A 32 -10.22 -4.71 24.98
CA PHE A 32 -11.61 -4.97 25.41
C PHE A 32 -12.08 -4.01 26.51
N LYS A 33 -11.21 -3.65 27.46
CA LYS A 33 -11.54 -2.64 28.50
C LYS A 33 -11.78 -1.25 27.91
N SER A 34 -11.10 -0.90 26.81
CA SER A 34 -11.34 0.35 26.08
C SER A 34 -12.51 0.25 25.09
N ASN A 35 -13.33 -0.79 25.18
CA ASN A 35 -14.45 -1.09 24.27
C ASN A 35 -14.01 -1.27 22.79
N ASP A 36 -12.73 -1.50 22.54
CA ASP A 36 -12.21 -1.86 21.23
C ASP A 36 -12.35 -3.37 21.03
N THR A 37 -13.40 -3.74 20.30
CA THR A 37 -13.70 -5.13 19.95
C THR A 37 -13.10 -5.54 18.61
N SER A 38 -12.34 -4.65 17.96
CA SER A 38 -11.71 -4.91 16.69
C SER A 38 -10.75 -6.09 16.80
N LEU A 39 -10.86 -7.01 15.84
CA LEU A 39 -9.91 -8.11 15.66
C LEU A 39 -8.73 -7.68 14.79
N GLN A 40 -8.77 -6.46 14.22
CA GLN A 40 -7.71 -5.97 13.34
C GLN A 40 -6.44 -5.70 14.14
N ASP A 41 -5.32 -6.10 13.56
CA ASP A 41 -4.03 -5.70 14.08
C ASP A 41 -3.81 -4.21 13.85
N LYS A 42 -3.05 -3.61 14.79
CA LYS A 42 -2.52 -2.28 14.56
C LYS A 42 -1.62 -2.34 13.33
N PRO A 43 -1.56 -1.28 12.50
CA PRO A 43 -0.61 -1.24 11.41
C PRO A 43 0.77 -1.58 11.94
N GLY A 44 1.34 -2.67 11.45
CA GLY A 44 2.64 -3.15 11.92
C GLY A 44 3.73 -2.13 11.64
N ARG A 45 4.82 -2.20 12.40
CA ARG A 45 6.08 -1.56 12.00
C ARG A 45 6.62 -2.31 10.78
N GLY A 46 6.08 -1.99 9.59
CA GLY A 46 6.67 -2.41 8.33
C GLY A 46 8.08 -1.83 8.18
N ARG A 47 8.90 -2.44 7.32
CA ARG A 47 10.19 -1.86 6.94
C ARG A 47 9.93 -0.54 6.20
N PRO A 48 10.53 0.59 6.63
CA PRO A 48 10.48 1.82 5.86
C PRO A 48 11.06 1.55 4.47
N SER A 49 10.41 2.09 3.44
CA SER A 49 10.97 2.03 2.09
C SER A 49 11.93 3.21 1.93
N ASP A 50 13.19 2.95 1.58
CA ASP A 50 14.23 3.98 1.40
C ASP A 50 14.09 4.74 0.06
N LEU A 51 13.05 4.44 -0.73
CA LEU A 51 12.81 5.05 -2.03
C LEU A 51 12.03 6.36 -1.88
N ASP A 52 12.59 7.45 -2.42
CA ASP A 52 11.90 8.73 -2.53
C ASP A 52 10.93 8.72 -3.72
N ASP A 53 9.64 8.82 -3.40
CA ASP A 53 8.55 8.85 -4.38
C ASP A 53 8.60 10.13 -5.24
N GLN A 54 9.14 11.25 -4.74
CA GLN A 54 9.23 12.51 -5.50
C GLN A 54 10.33 12.46 -6.56
N ALA A 55 11.53 12.01 -6.18
CA ALA A 55 12.61 11.76 -7.13
C ALA A 55 12.19 10.76 -8.22
N LEU A 56 11.45 9.70 -7.84
CA LEU A 56 10.92 8.73 -8.81
C LEU A 56 9.92 9.37 -9.78
N LEU A 57 9.03 10.24 -9.30
CA LEU A 57 8.07 10.94 -10.15
C LEU A 57 8.74 11.96 -11.09
N ALA A 58 9.80 12.63 -10.64
CA ALA A 58 10.59 13.53 -11.49
C ALA A 58 11.25 12.75 -12.64
N ALA A 59 11.92 11.64 -12.31
CA ALA A 59 12.58 10.80 -13.31
C ALA A 59 11.60 10.25 -14.38
N VAL A 60 10.38 9.86 -13.97
CA VAL A 60 9.34 9.38 -14.91
C VAL A 60 8.79 10.49 -15.80
N LYS A 61 8.80 11.75 -15.36
CA LYS A 61 8.37 12.89 -16.20
C LYS A 61 9.42 13.25 -17.24
N ASP A 62 10.69 13.16 -16.87
CA ASP A 62 11.80 13.53 -17.75
C ASP A 62 12.02 12.47 -18.85
N ASP A 63 11.87 11.18 -18.50
CA ASP A 63 11.93 10.07 -19.45
C ASP A 63 10.71 9.15 -19.26
N GLU A 64 9.70 9.32 -20.12
CA GLU A 64 8.50 8.47 -20.12
C GLU A 64 8.81 7.04 -20.62
N SER A 65 9.96 6.86 -21.30
CA SER A 65 10.43 5.59 -21.88
C SER A 65 11.47 4.90 -21.00
N LEU A 66 11.34 4.98 -19.67
CA LEU A 66 12.25 4.27 -18.76
C LEU A 66 12.29 2.75 -19.08
N PRO A 67 13.49 2.16 -19.21
CA PRO A 67 13.66 0.89 -19.88
C PRO A 67 13.22 -0.32 -19.04
N THR A 68 13.00 -1.41 -19.78
CA THR A 68 12.63 -2.81 -19.49
C THR A 68 13.26 -3.47 -18.24
N ARG A 69 14.18 -2.81 -17.53
CA ARG A 69 14.87 -3.32 -16.32
C ARG A 69 14.40 -2.61 -15.04
N MET A 70 13.12 -2.26 -14.96
CA MET A 70 12.56 -1.74 -13.72
C MET A 70 12.58 -2.84 -12.64
N GLN A 71 13.32 -2.60 -11.57
CA GLN A 71 13.34 -3.48 -10.41
C GLN A 71 11.92 -3.59 -9.83
N SER A 72 11.57 -4.77 -9.30
CA SER A 72 10.22 -5.07 -8.77
C SER A 72 9.76 -4.05 -7.72
N THR A 73 10.69 -3.46 -6.97
CA THR A 73 10.42 -2.39 -6.00
C THR A 73 9.92 -1.10 -6.67
N ILE A 74 10.54 -0.67 -7.78
CA ILE A 74 10.14 0.55 -8.49
C ILE A 74 8.74 0.36 -9.09
N ILE A 75 8.48 -0.81 -9.68
CA ILE A 75 7.15 -1.16 -10.22
C ILE A 75 6.09 -1.11 -9.12
N ARG A 76 6.39 -1.65 -7.93
CA ARG A 76 5.47 -1.62 -6.78
C ARG A 76 5.18 -0.19 -6.33
N HIS A 77 6.19 0.66 -6.25
CA HIS A 77 6.04 2.06 -5.89
C HIS A 77 5.22 2.84 -6.94
N LEU A 78 5.51 2.67 -8.23
CA LEU A 78 4.71 3.29 -9.30
C LEU A 78 3.24 2.88 -9.26
N LYS A 79 2.95 1.60 -9.01
CA LYS A 79 1.57 1.14 -8.82
C LYS A 79 0.91 1.78 -7.59
N LYS A 80 1.64 1.91 -6.47
CA LYS A 80 1.16 2.59 -5.27
C LYS A 80 0.84 4.07 -5.53
N LEU A 81 1.61 4.72 -6.42
CA LEU A 81 1.39 6.09 -6.88
C LEU A 81 0.34 6.23 -8.00
N GLY A 82 -0.29 5.12 -8.44
CA GLY A 82 -1.32 5.12 -9.48
C GLY A 82 -0.79 5.28 -10.91
N LYS A 83 0.52 5.10 -11.13
CA LYS A 83 1.13 5.14 -12.48
C LYS A 83 0.94 3.81 -13.19
N VAL A 84 0.60 3.88 -14.47
CA VAL A 84 0.37 2.73 -15.35
C VAL A 84 1.15 2.95 -16.64
N TRP A 85 1.82 1.91 -17.11
CA TRP A 85 2.51 1.94 -18.39
C TRP A 85 1.49 1.88 -19.52
N LYS A 86 1.57 2.83 -20.45
CA LYS A 86 0.75 2.88 -21.66
C LYS A 86 1.66 2.95 -22.86
N LEU A 87 1.29 2.24 -23.92
CA LEU A 87 1.97 2.38 -25.20
C LEU A 87 1.70 3.77 -25.76
N ALA A 88 2.73 4.40 -26.31
CA ALA A 88 2.59 5.63 -27.06
C ALA A 88 1.62 5.41 -28.25
N GLY A 89 0.85 6.45 -28.57
CA GLY A 89 -0.02 6.43 -29.75
C GLY A 89 0.78 6.26 -31.03
N TRP A 90 0.25 5.52 -32.00
CA TRP A 90 0.91 5.36 -33.29
C TRP A 90 0.87 6.67 -34.07
N VAL A 91 2.02 7.13 -34.55
CA VAL A 91 2.17 8.33 -35.38
C VAL A 91 2.48 7.88 -36.80
N ALA A 92 1.64 8.28 -37.77
CA ALA A 92 1.69 7.76 -39.14
C ALA A 92 2.99 8.08 -39.90
N HIS A 93 3.59 9.24 -39.63
CA HIS A 93 4.92 9.61 -40.10
C HIS A 93 5.47 10.75 -39.25
N GLU A 94 6.79 10.87 -39.20
CA GLU A 94 7.47 12.00 -38.56
C GLU A 94 7.28 13.26 -39.41
N LEU A 95 6.65 14.28 -38.83
CA LEU A 95 6.43 15.56 -39.50
C LEU A 95 7.70 16.41 -39.44
N SER A 96 8.16 16.88 -40.60
CA SER A 96 9.13 17.97 -40.68
C SER A 96 8.51 19.28 -40.18
N ASP A 97 9.35 20.25 -39.82
CA ASP A 97 8.86 21.54 -39.31
C ASP A 97 8.02 22.30 -40.35
N ASN A 98 8.35 22.15 -41.64
CA ASN A 98 7.52 22.66 -42.75
C ASN A 98 6.12 22.03 -42.73
N ASN A 99 6.03 20.71 -42.58
CA ASN A 99 4.75 20.00 -42.54
C ASN A 99 3.90 20.37 -41.31
N LYS A 100 4.53 20.80 -40.21
CA LYS A 100 3.83 21.31 -39.03
C LYS A 100 3.28 22.71 -39.28
N ALA A 101 4.07 23.58 -39.92
CA ALA A 101 3.67 24.95 -40.26
C ALA A 101 2.48 24.97 -41.23
N ASP A 102 2.50 24.13 -42.27
CA ASP A 102 1.41 24.03 -43.25
C ASP A 102 0.09 23.54 -42.65
N ARG A 103 0.12 22.85 -41.51
CA ARG A 103 -1.08 22.35 -40.80
C ARG A 103 -1.61 23.30 -39.73
N ALA A 104 -0.89 24.38 -39.44
CA ALA A 104 -1.27 25.37 -38.43
C ALA A 104 -2.08 26.55 -39.01
N ILE A 105 -2.33 26.54 -40.32
CA ILE A 105 -3.17 27.49 -41.08
C ILE A 105 -4.56 26.88 -41.27
#